data_AF-A0A2N2Y030-F1
#
_entry.id   AF-A0A2N2Y030-F1
#
_cell.length_a   1.000
_cell.length_b   1.000
_cell.length_c   1.000
_cell.angle_alpha   90.00
_cell.angle_beta   90.00
_cell.angle_gamma   90.00
#
_symmetry.space_group_name_H-M   'P 1'
#
loop_
_entity.id
_entity.type
_entity.pdbx_description
1 polymer ?
#
loop_
_entity_poly.entity_id
_entity_poly.type
_entity_poly.pdbx_seq_one_letter_code
_entity_poly.pdbx_strand_id
1 'polypeptide(L)'
;KIENGIVFYEIVSGLIQPTTFGEINGSSSARIKELSRILKNAGFKVSISKNMDAWQKTHVAMVGPLGDVIYNDGGNNYTVAKNPLAIMQMNLSLKENFNFLKNSGIGIVPWKLNIIRLMPLWILNIVMKYAFNTKWAETVISNHALNARNEMKVISNEFIELAKSKGYNLNEFKKLIERI
;
A
#
# COMPACT_ATOMS: atom_id res chain seq x y z
N LYS A 1 8.45 -16.01 -6.59
CA LYS A 1 8.75 -16.47 -7.97
C LYS A 1 8.46 -17.97 -8.08
N ILE A 2 8.08 -18.46 -9.25
CA ILE A 2 7.93 -19.91 -9.50
C ILE A 2 9.03 -20.31 -10.48
N GLU A 3 9.90 -21.24 -10.08
CA GLU A 3 10.96 -21.78 -10.94
C GLU A 3 10.86 -23.29 -10.92
N ASN A 4 10.73 -23.92 -12.10
CA ASN A 4 10.61 -25.38 -12.25
C ASN A 4 9.49 -26.01 -11.37
N GLY A 5 8.36 -25.32 -11.24
CA GLY A 5 7.24 -25.78 -10.41
C GLY A 5 7.42 -25.59 -8.90
N ILE A 6 8.52 -24.98 -8.45
CA ILE A 6 8.80 -24.67 -7.05
C ILE A 6 8.42 -23.20 -6.77
N VAL A 7 7.59 -22.99 -5.75
CA VAL A 7 7.20 -21.65 -5.29
C VAL A 7 8.23 -21.13 -4.30
N PHE A 8 8.95 -20.09 -4.70
CA PHE A 8 9.81 -19.29 -3.83
C PHE A 8 9.02 -18.09 -3.32
N TYR A 9 8.82 -18.04 -2.01
CA TYR A 9 8.10 -16.97 -1.34
C TYR A 9 8.96 -16.37 -0.23
N GLU A 10 8.69 -15.11 0.09
CA GLU A 10 9.22 -14.46 1.29
C GLU A 10 8.02 -13.99 2.11
N ILE A 11 7.98 -14.33 3.39
CA ILE A 11 6.95 -13.82 4.29
C ILE A 11 7.45 -12.47 4.80
N VAL A 12 6.75 -11.41 4.42
CA VAL A 12 7.00 -10.07 4.96
C VAL A 12 6.92 -10.14 6.49
N SER A 13 7.90 -9.56 7.18
CA SER A 13 7.93 -9.53 8.65
C SER A 13 6.57 -9.11 9.21
N GLY A 14 6.06 -9.83 10.21
CA GLY A 14 4.78 -9.50 10.83
C GLY A 14 4.76 -8.15 11.56
N LEU A 15 5.92 -7.50 11.75
CA LEU A 15 6.01 -6.11 12.19
C LEU A 15 5.53 -5.15 11.09
N ILE A 16 5.80 -5.49 9.83
CA ILE A 16 5.47 -4.71 8.64
C ILE A 16 4.04 -5.05 8.20
N GLN A 17 3.74 -6.33 7.99
CA GLN A 17 2.43 -6.77 7.52
C GLN A 17 2.03 -8.13 8.12
N PRO A 18 1.31 -8.16 9.25
CA PRO A 18 0.68 -9.39 9.70
C PRO A 18 -0.45 -9.78 8.75
N THR A 19 -0.79 -11.07 8.72
CA THR A 19 -1.99 -11.57 8.05
C THR A 19 -3.21 -10.93 8.72
N THR A 20 -3.80 -9.95 8.04
CA THR A 20 -4.89 -9.13 8.58
C THR A 20 -6.19 -9.49 7.91
N PHE A 21 -7.20 -9.85 8.70
CA PHE A 21 -8.55 -10.17 8.21
C PHE A 21 -9.62 -9.65 9.18
N GLY A 22 -10.88 -9.63 8.76
CA GLY A 22 -11.96 -8.92 9.46
C GLY A 22 -13.31 -9.34 8.89
N GLU A 23 -14.34 -9.41 9.73
CA GLU A 23 -15.70 -9.61 9.22
C GLU A 23 -16.17 -8.35 8.49
N ILE A 24 -17.01 -8.51 7.47
CA ILE A 24 -17.51 -7.39 6.65
C ILE A 24 -18.22 -6.34 7.52
N ASN A 25 -18.99 -6.79 8.51
CA ASN A 25 -19.71 -5.92 9.46
C ASN A 25 -18.87 -5.49 10.68
N GLY A 26 -17.58 -5.85 10.72
CA GLY A 26 -16.69 -5.53 11.84
C GLY A 26 -16.89 -6.32 13.12
N SER A 27 -17.79 -7.32 13.12
CA SER A 27 -18.09 -8.13 14.30
C SER A 27 -16.94 -9.11 14.64
N SER A 28 -16.91 -9.55 15.91
CA SER A 28 -16.00 -10.59 16.39
C SER A 28 -16.72 -11.92 16.53
N SER A 29 -16.97 -12.57 15.39
CA SER A 29 -17.65 -13.87 15.31
C SER A 29 -16.82 -15.02 15.91
N ALA A 30 -17.44 -16.18 16.14
CA ALA A 30 -16.70 -17.39 16.48
C ALA A 30 -15.78 -17.83 15.32
N ARG A 31 -16.24 -17.69 14.08
CA ARG A 31 -15.48 -18.04 12.86
C ARG A 31 -14.17 -17.26 12.75
N ILE A 32 -14.18 -15.95 12.97
CA ILE A 32 -12.98 -15.13 12.84
C ILE A 32 -11.94 -15.42 13.95
N LYS A 33 -12.42 -15.76 15.14
CA LYS A 33 -11.55 -16.21 16.25
C LYS A 33 -10.90 -17.55 15.92
N GLU A 34 -11.68 -18.48 15.36
CA GLU A 34 -11.18 -19.79 14.96
C GLU A 34 -10.17 -19.70 13.81
N LEU A 35 -10.45 -18.89 12.78
CA LEU A 35 -9.50 -18.61 11.70
C LEU A 35 -8.19 -18.00 12.24
N SER A 36 -8.28 -17.10 13.23
CA SER A 36 -7.10 -16.55 13.91
C SER A 36 -6.28 -17.61 14.62
N ARG A 37 -6.94 -18.55 15.29
CA ARG A 37 -6.27 -19.67 15.96
C ARG A 37 -5.55 -20.56 14.95
N ILE A 38 -6.22 -20.93 13.86
CA ILE A 38 -5.64 -21.77 12.80
C ILE A 38 -4.39 -21.12 12.20
N LEU A 39 -4.47 -19.85 11.79
CA LEU A 39 -3.34 -19.14 11.19
C LEU A 39 -2.18 -18.92 12.17
N LYS A 40 -2.47 -18.62 13.44
CA LYS A 40 -1.43 -18.53 14.48
C LYS A 40 -0.73 -19.86 14.70
N ASN A 41 -1.48 -20.97 14.74
CA ASN A 41 -0.92 -22.31 14.89
C ASN A 41 -0.06 -22.73 13.68
N ALA A 42 -0.35 -22.21 12.48
CA ALA A 42 0.47 -22.37 11.29
C ALA A 42 1.70 -21.44 11.25
N GLY A 43 1.96 -20.65 12.30
CA GLY A 43 3.12 -19.78 12.42
C GLY A 43 2.94 -18.34 11.91
N PHE A 44 1.74 -17.97 11.43
CA PHE A 44 1.50 -16.60 10.95
C PHE A 44 1.31 -15.62 12.09
N LYS A 45 1.85 -14.41 11.92
CA LYS A 45 1.45 -13.25 12.72
C LYS A 45 0.09 -12.77 12.21
N VAL A 46 -0.91 -12.72 13.10
CA VAL A 46 -2.30 -12.43 12.73
C VAL A 46 -2.80 -11.17 13.41
N SER A 47 -3.57 -10.36 12.68
CA SER A 47 -4.30 -9.22 13.19
C SER A 47 -5.77 -9.27 12.75
N ILE A 48 -6.71 -8.95 13.65
CA ILE A 48 -8.13 -8.84 13.29
C ILE A 48 -8.51 -7.37 13.18
N SER A 49 -8.94 -6.94 11.99
CA SER A 49 -9.48 -5.59 11.79
C SER A 49 -10.98 -5.57 12.05
N LYS A 50 -11.44 -4.56 12.80
CA LYS A 50 -12.87 -4.25 12.98
C LYS A 50 -13.48 -3.47 11.80
N ASN A 51 -12.65 -2.99 10.88
CA ASN A 51 -13.10 -2.29 9.68
C ASN A 51 -12.19 -2.71 8.52
N MET A 52 -12.54 -3.83 7.88
CA MET A 52 -11.76 -4.38 6.78
C MET A 52 -11.82 -3.51 5.53
N ASP A 53 -12.98 -2.91 5.25
CA ASP A 53 -13.17 -2.01 4.12
C ASP A 53 -12.19 -0.81 4.18
N ALA A 54 -12.12 -0.12 5.32
CA ALA A 54 -11.17 0.96 5.50
C ALA A 54 -9.72 0.47 5.51
N TRP A 55 -9.44 -0.73 6.02
CA TRP A 55 -8.09 -1.31 6.00
C TRP A 55 -7.62 -1.55 4.56
N GLN A 56 -8.45 -2.14 3.70
CA GLN A 56 -8.12 -2.39 2.29
C GLN A 56 -7.91 -1.08 1.52
N LYS A 57 -8.80 -0.09 1.70
CA LYS A 57 -8.66 1.23 1.08
C LYS A 57 -7.43 1.98 1.56
N THR A 58 -7.07 1.83 2.85
CA THR A 58 -5.82 2.37 3.41
C THR A 58 -4.60 1.70 2.79
N HIS A 59 -4.66 0.38 2.57
CA HIS A 59 -3.60 -0.35 1.89
C HIS A 59 -3.41 0.17 0.46
N VAL A 60 -4.49 0.29 -0.32
CA VAL A 60 -4.45 0.82 -1.70
C VAL A 60 -3.89 2.25 -1.75
N ALA A 61 -4.35 3.13 -0.86
CA ALA A 61 -3.85 4.50 -0.74
C ALA A 61 -2.32 4.60 -0.53
N MET A 62 -1.73 3.55 0.04
CA MET A 62 -0.30 3.41 0.26
C MET A 62 0.40 2.70 -0.90
N VAL A 63 -0.02 1.48 -1.26
CA VAL A 63 0.71 0.66 -2.25
C VAL A 63 0.59 1.19 -3.67
N GLY A 64 -0.51 1.88 -4.00
CA GLY A 64 -0.70 2.57 -5.29
C GLY A 64 0.48 3.49 -5.60
N PRO A 65 0.69 4.57 -4.84
CA PRO A 65 1.82 5.46 -5.05
C PRO A 65 3.20 4.77 -5.01
N LEU A 66 3.38 3.78 -4.13
CA LEU A 66 4.66 3.06 -4.00
C LEU A 66 4.99 2.20 -5.23
N GLY A 67 3.98 1.58 -5.86
CA GLY A 67 4.14 0.81 -7.09
C GLY A 67 4.17 1.70 -8.32
N ASP A 68 3.24 2.64 -8.42
CA ASP A 68 3.03 3.45 -9.62
C ASP A 68 4.20 4.41 -9.90
N VAL A 69 4.94 4.84 -8.86
CA VAL A 69 6.17 5.62 -9.04
C VAL A 69 7.25 4.85 -9.80
N ILE A 70 7.33 3.52 -9.64
CA ILE A 70 8.33 2.71 -10.35
C ILE A 70 8.06 2.73 -11.85
N TYR A 71 6.80 2.63 -12.24
CA TYR A 71 6.40 2.71 -13.64
C TYR A 71 6.60 4.11 -14.20
N ASN A 72 6.25 5.14 -13.42
CA ASN A 72 6.41 6.54 -13.79
C ASN A 72 7.90 6.92 -13.99
N ASP A 73 8.78 6.39 -13.15
CA ASP A 73 10.24 6.52 -13.24
C ASP A 73 10.84 5.66 -14.37
N GLY A 74 10.15 4.61 -14.79
CA GLY A 74 10.56 3.72 -15.87
C GLY A 74 11.63 2.70 -15.47
N GLY A 75 11.83 2.45 -14.17
CA GLY A 75 12.92 1.65 -13.65
C GLY A 75 12.51 0.70 -12.53
N ASN A 76 13.18 0.82 -11.38
CA ASN A 76 12.98 -0.01 -10.19
C ASN A 76 13.10 0.84 -8.92
N ASN A 77 13.04 0.20 -7.75
CA ASN A 77 13.17 0.90 -6.49
C ASN A 77 14.48 1.71 -6.34
N TYR A 78 15.61 1.22 -6.89
CA TYR A 78 16.90 1.91 -6.78
C TYR A 78 17.00 3.12 -7.71
N THR A 79 16.35 3.11 -8.87
CA THR A 79 16.29 4.28 -9.75
C THR A 79 15.41 5.36 -9.13
N VAL A 80 14.25 4.98 -8.59
CA VAL A 80 13.37 5.87 -7.84
C VAL A 80 14.11 6.51 -6.66
N ALA A 81 14.88 5.74 -5.89
CA ALA A 81 15.68 6.28 -4.77
C ALA A 81 16.71 7.35 -5.19
N LYS A 82 17.16 7.33 -6.44
CA LYS A 82 18.10 8.30 -7.01
C LYS A 82 17.40 9.46 -7.74
N ASN A 83 16.08 9.42 -7.90
CA ASN A 83 15.28 10.43 -8.57
C ASN A 83 14.47 11.27 -7.54
N PRO A 84 14.94 12.47 -7.17
CA PRO A 84 14.23 13.31 -6.20
C PRO A 84 12.82 13.73 -6.66
N LEU A 85 12.61 13.88 -7.97
CA LEU A 85 11.30 14.25 -8.52
C LEU A 85 10.30 13.10 -8.38
N ALA A 86 10.73 11.87 -8.66
CA ALA A 86 9.90 10.67 -8.47
C ALA A 86 9.52 10.49 -6.98
N ILE A 87 10.49 10.61 -6.08
CA ILE A 87 10.24 10.56 -4.62
C ILE A 87 9.25 11.64 -4.18
N MET A 88 9.44 12.87 -4.64
CA MET A 88 8.56 13.97 -4.31
C MET A 88 7.14 13.74 -4.83
N GLN A 89 6.98 13.32 -6.10
CA GLN A 89 5.67 13.05 -6.69
C GLN A 89 4.94 11.92 -5.96
N MET A 90 5.64 10.81 -5.67
CA MET A 90 5.08 9.71 -4.86
C MET A 90 4.58 10.19 -3.50
N ASN A 91 5.37 11.03 -2.81
CA ASN A 91 5.01 11.50 -1.49
C ASN A 91 3.87 12.51 -1.50
N LEU A 92 3.76 13.33 -2.55
CA LEU A 92 2.58 14.16 -2.77
C LEU A 92 1.32 13.30 -2.94
N SER A 93 1.39 12.25 -3.77
CA SER A 93 0.29 11.30 -3.97
C SER A 93 -0.08 10.55 -2.69
N LEU A 94 0.91 10.10 -1.89
CA LEU A 94 0.67 9.48 -0.59
C LEU A 94 -0.09 10.43 0.34
N LYS A 95 0.37 11.69 0.46
CA LYS A 95 -0.30 12.66 1.33
C LYS A 95 -1.71 12.97 0.84
N GLU A 96 -1.91 13.13 -0.47
CA GLU A 96 -3.22 13.35 -1.08
C GLU A 96 -4.18 12.18 -0.79
N ASN A 97 -3.76 10.95 -1.05
CA ASN A 97 -4.55 9.74 -0.83
C ASN A 97 -4.95 9.60 0.65
N PHE A 98 -4.02 9.79 1.58
CA PHE A 98 -4.31 9.69 3.01
C PHE A 98 -5.20 10.85 3.52
N ASN A 99 -5.06 12.06 2.98
CA ASN A 99 -5.99 13.15 3.27
C ASN A 99 -7.40 12.84 2.76
N PHE A 100 -7.53 12.29 1.56
CA PHE A 100 -8.81 11.82 1.02
C PHE A 100 -9.46 10.79 1.95
N LEU A 101 -8.75 9.75 2.38
CA LEU A 101 -9.30 8.75 3.30
C LEU A 101 -9.80 9.36 4.61
N LYS A 102 -9.04 10.30 5.17
CA LYS A 102 -9.40 10.99 6.43
C LYS A 102 -10.65 11.85 6.27
N ASN A 103 -10.73 12.64 5.19
CA ASN A 103 -11.76 13.66 5.02
C ASN A 103 -13.07 13.10 4.44
N SER A 104 -13.00 11.96 3.76
CA SER A 104 -14.16 11.35 3.09
C SER A 104 -15.01 10.43 3.98
N GLY A 105 -14.66 10.31 5.27
CA GLY A 105 -15.34 9.47 6.25
C GLY A 105 -14.97 7.98 6.23
N ILE A 106 -14.14 7.53 5.28
CA ILE A 106 -13.64 6.14 5.24
C ILE A 106 -12.73 5.87 6.44
N GLY A 107 -11.86 6.83 6.77
CA GLY A 107 -10.86 6.69 7.83
C GLY A 107 -9.59 5.96 7.38
N ILE A 108 -8.59 5.95 8.27
CA ILE A 108 -7.28 5.34 8.02
C ILE A 108 -7.10 4.20 9.01
N VAL A 109 -6.95 2.97 8.50
CA VAL A 109 -6.81 1.75 9.31
C VAL A 109 -5.58 0.96 8.83
N PRO A 110 -4.59 0.69 9.71
CA PRO A 110 -4.53 1.07 11.11
C PRO A 110 -4.23 2.56 11.32
N TRP A 111 -4.72 3.12 12.43
CA TRP A 111 -4.66 4.56 12.73
C TRP A 111 -3.22 5.13 12.71
N LYS A 112 -2.22 4.32 13.04
CA LYS A 112 -0.79 4.69 13.01
C LYS A 112 -0.32 5.20 11.65
N LEU A 113 -0.95 4.79 10.56
CA LEU A 113 -0.61 5.26 9.21
C LEU A 113 -1.02 6.71 8.95
N ASN A 114 -1.75 7.36 9.88
CA ASN A 114 -1.93 8.82 9.85
C ASN A 114 -0.59 9.58 9.84
N ILE A 115 0.51 8.96 10.27
CA ILE A 115 1.83 9.58 10.21
C ILE A 115 2.20 10.02 8.78
N ILE A 116 1.80 9.29 7.74
CA ILE A 116 2.07 9.68 6.33
C ILE A 116 1.43 11.04 6.01
N ARG A 117 0.20 11.24 6.49
CA ARG A 117 -0.55 12.49 6.34
C ARG A 117 0.08 13.63 7.13
N LEU A 118 0.48 13.37 8.37
CA LEU A 118 0.93 14.40 9.32
C LEU A 118 2.40 14.77 9.17
N MET A 119 3.25 13.85 8.70
CA MET A 119 4.68 14.07 8.56
C MET A 119 4.96 15.16 7.52
N PRO A 120 5.84 16.13 7.80
CA PRO A 120 6.30 17.10 6.81
C PRO A 120 6.85 16.42 5.55
N LEU A 121 6.54 16.98 4.37
CA LEU A 121 6.91 16.39 3.08
C LEU A 121 8.43 16.18 2.94
N TRP A 122 9.24 17.12 3.42
CA TRP A 122 10.71 17.01 3.35
C TRP A 122 11.25 15.82 4.16
N ILE A 123 10.67 15.53 5.33
CA ILE A 123 11.04 14.34 6.13
C ILE A 123 10.63 13.08 5.37
N LEU A 124 9.40 13.06 4.84
CA LEU A 124 8.90 11.93 4.07
C LEU A 124 9.75 11.66 2.83
N ASN A 125 10.22 12.69 2.14
CA ASN A 125 11.16 12.58 1.02
C ASN A 125 12.48 11.91 1.43
N ILE A 126 13.04 12.28 2.58
CA ILE A 126 14.27 11.66 3.10
C ILE A 126 14.02 10.20 3.46
N VAL A 127 12.97 9.91 4.25
CA VAL A 127 12.64 8.55 4.71
C VAL A 127 12.41 7.62 3.51
N MET A 128 11.61 8.06 2.54
CA MET A 128 11.25 7.23 1.40
C MET A 128 12.41 7.00 0.44
N LYS A 129 13.31 7.99 0.28
CA LYS A 129 14.57 7.80 -0.45
C LYS A 129 15.37 6.63 0.12
N TYR A 130 15.56 6.60 1.44
CA TYR A 130 16.28 5.50 2.09
C TYR A 130 15.53 4.18 2.03
N ALA A 131 14.20 4.18 2.22
CA ALA A 131 13.38 2.98 2.14
C ALA A 131 13.46 2.31 0.75
N PHE A 132 13.38 3.10 -0.32
CA PHE A 132 13.50 2.61 -1.70
C PHE A 132 14.90 2.10 -2.04
N ASN A 133 15.95 2.59 -1.37
CA ASN A 133 17.32 2.11 -1.56
C ASN A 133 17.65 0.84 -0.74
N THR A 134 16.72 -0.13 -0.68
CA THR A 134 16.88 -1.37 0.08
C THR A 134 16.49 -2.60 -0.73
N LYS A 135 17.09 -3.75 -0.40
CA LYS A 135 16.65 -5.07 -0.92
C LYS A 135 15.22 -5.42 -0.52
N TRP A 136 14.76 -4.91 0.63
CA TRP A 136 13.37 -5.10 1.04
C TRP A 136 12.40 -4.43 0.05
N ALA A 137 12.68 -3.19 -0.37
CA ALA A 137 11.86 -2.52 -1.39
C ALA A 137 11.95 -3.20 -2.75
N GLU A 138 13.11 -3.77 -3.10
CA GLU A 138 13.26 -4.59 -4.30
C GLU A 138 12.30 -5.79 -4.30
N THR A 139 12.26 -6.58 -3.21
CA THR A 139 11.36 -7.74 -3.14
C THR A 139 9.89 -7.34 -3.01
N VAL A 140 9.57 -6.47 -2.05
CA VAL A 140 8.18 -6.24 -1.60
C VAL A 140 7.44 -5.21 -2.44
N ILE A 141 8.17 -4.27 -3.04
CA ILE A 141 7.57 -3.19 -3.85
C ILE A 141 7.91 -3.43 -5.32
N SER A 142 9.19 -3.41 -5.69
CA SER A 142 9.61 -3.37 -7.10
C SER A 142 9.26 -4.65 -7.87
N ASN A 143 9.67 -5.80 -7.37
CA ASN A 143 9.40 -7.08 -8.02
C ASN A 143 7.91 -7.39 -8.04
N HIS A 144 7.18 -7.04 -6.98
CA HIS A 144 5.73 -7.21 -6.94
C HIS A 144 5.05 -6.34 -8.01
N ALA A 145 5.32 -5.03 -8.00
CA ALA A 145 4.75 -4.08 -8.94
C ALA A 145 5.06 -4.48 -10.40
N LEU A 146 6.33 -4.69 -10.74
CA LEU A 146 6.73 -5.02 -12.12
C LEU A 146 6.08 -6.31 -12.67
N ASN A 147 5.76 -7.28 -11.81
CA ASN A 147 5.05 -8.50 -12.20
C ASN A 147 3.52 -8.37 -12.16
N ALA A 148 2.97 -7.33 -11.53
CA ALA A 148 1.53 -7.11 -11.31
C ALA A 148 1.02 -5.79 -11.93
N ARG A 149 1.65 -5.30 -13.01
CA ARG A 149 1.34 -3.99 -13.61
C ARG A 149 -0.15 -3.80 -13.94
N ASN A 150 -0.79 -4.81 -14.53
CA ASN A 150 -2.21 -4.72 -14.87
C ASN A 150 -3.10 -4.63 -13.63
N GLU A 151 -2.80 -5.40 -12.58
CA GLU A 151 -3.53 -5.37 -11.31
C GLU A 151 -3.38 -4.01 -10.62
N MET A 152 -2.15 -3.47 -10.58
CA MET A 152 -1.88 -2.14 -10.04
C MET A 152 -2.66 -1.05 -10.79
N LYS A 153 -2.68 -1.10 -12.13
CA LYS A 153 -3.45 -0.14 -12.95
C LYS A 153 -4.94 -0.21 -12.65
N VAL A 154 -5.51 -1.40 -12.52
CA VAL A 154 -6.94 -1.57 -12.17
C VAL A 154 -7.22 -0.98 -10.78
N ILE A 155 -6.47 -1.39 -9.76
CA ILE A 155 -6.69 -0.97 -8.38
C ILE A 155 -6.50 0.56 -8.23
N SER A 156 -5.48 1.14 -8.86
CA SER A 156 -5.25 2.59 -8.82
C SER A 156 -6.37 3.38 -9.51
N ASN A 157 -6.92 2.89 -10.63
CA ASN A 157 -8.07 3.49 -11.30
C ASN A 157 -9.35 3.38 -10.46
N GLU A 158 -9.64 2.22 -9.88
CA GLU A 158 -10.79 2.03 -8.99
C GLU A 158 -10.72 2.95 -7.77
N PHE A 159 -9.52 3.17 -7.22
CA PHE A 159 -9.33 4.10 -6.10
C PHE A 159 -9.60 5.56 -6.50
N ILE A 160 -9.22 5.95 -7.72
CA ILE A 160 -9.54 7.29 -8.26
C ILE A 160 -11.03 7.46 -8.47
N GLU A 161 -11.71 6.47 -9.05
CA GLU A 161 -13.17 6.53 -9.24
C GLU A 161 -13.91 6.54 -7.90
N LEU A 162 -13.43 5.79 -6.90
CA LEU A 162 -13.92 5.87 -5.53
C LEU A 162 -13.80 7.30 -4.97
N ALA A 163 -12.64 7.94 -5.13
CA ALA A 163 -12.44 9.31 -4.68
C ALA A 163 -13.39 10.29 -5.38
N LYS A 164 -13.53 10.15 -6.70
CA LYS A 164 -14.44 10.95 -7.53
C LYS A 164 -15.89 10.81 -7.10
N SER A 165 -16.35 9.58 -6.83
CA SER A 165 -17.71 9.31 -6.31
C SER A 165 -17.99 10.00 -4.97
N LYS A 166 -16.95 10.36 -4.22
CA LYS A 166 -17.02 11.07 -2.95
C LYS A 166 -16.74 12.56 -3.06
N GLY A 167 -16.63 13.10 -4.28
CA GLY A 167 -16.36 14.52 -4.54
C GLY A 167 -14.90 14.94 -4.39
N TYR A 168 -13.96 13.99 -4.41
CA TYR A 168 -12.53 14.26 -4.33
C TYR A 168 -11.86 14.05 -5.69
N ASN A 169 -10.84 14.85 -5.99
CA ASN A 169 -10.02 14.68 -7.17
C ASN A 169 -8.57 14.46 -6.76
N LEU A 170 -8.04 13.26 -7.02
CA LEU A 170 -6.68 12.86 -6.66
C LEU A 170 -5.69 13.26 -7.76
N ASN A 171 -5.38 14.55 -7.86
CA ASN A 171 -4.56 15.11 -8.93
C ASN A 171 -3.11 14.61 -8.86
N GLU A 172 -2.53 14.56 -7.67
CA GLU A 172 -1.16 14.10 -7.48
C GLU A 172 -1.05 12.59 -7.73
N PHE A 173 -2.06 11.81 -7.38
CA PHE A 173 -2.06 10.39 -7.68
C PHE A 173 -2.22 10.10 -9.18
N LYS A 174 -3.09 10.84 -9.88
CA LYS A 174 -3.27 10.73 -11.34
C LYS A 174 -1.98 10.94 -12.13
N LYS A 175 -1.14 11.90 -11.73
CA LYS A 175 0.17 12.16 -12.38
C LYS A 175 1.09 10.93 -12.40
N LEU A 176 0.96 10.02 -11.43
CA LEU A 176 1.74 8.78 -11.44
C LEU A 176 1.23 7.80 -12.51
N ILE A 177 -0.09 7.76 -12.69
CA ILE A 177 -0.79 6.76 -13.53
C ILE A 177 -0.83 7.15 -14.99
N GLU A 178 -0.80 8.45 -15.32
CA GLU A 178 -0.79 8.96 -16.70
C GLU A 178 0.38 8.42 -17.56
N ARG A 179 1.42 7.88 -16.92
CA ARG A 179 2.60 7.30 -17.58
C ARG A 179 2.64 5.76 -17.53
N ILE A 180 1.56 5.08 -17.09
CA ILE A 180 1.45 3.61 -16.98
C ILE A 180 0.75 2.98 -18.19
#